data_AF-A0A7K3A4Y4-F1
#
_entry.id   AF-A0A7K3A4Y4-F1
#
_cell.length_a   1.000
_cell.length_b   1.000
_cell.length_c   1.000
_cell.angle_alpha   90.00
_cell.angle_beta   90.00
_cell.angle_gamma   90.00
#
_symmetry.space_group_name_H-M   'P 1'
#
loop_
_entity.id
_entity.type
_entity.pdbx_description
1 polymer ?
#
loop_
_entity_poly.entity_id
_entity_poly.type
_entity_poly.pdbx_seq_one_letter_code
_entity_poly.pdbx_strand_id
1 'polypeptide(L)'
;MDAALIAVFGTLLGSMVTHYFQGRATVRSAELARAEQLRQERISSYSAFAGALHDYRRSQNDRWFRAHEDGPGTQAEASRFASYEARMSARAALVRVQLVCADPQLRHLADEAFECTNCLHEAADETDRDRRSQRCKQALNAFVAAAAPTVH
;
A
#
# COMPACT_ATOMS: atom_id res chain seq x y z
N MET A 1 55.07 23.23 34.28
CA MET A 1 54.02 22.25 34.64
C MET A 1 52.71 22.53 33.88
N ASP A 2 52.64 23.61 33.09
CA ASP A 2 51.40 24.10 32.47
C ASP A 2 51.03 23.40 31.16
N ALA A 3 52.01 22.97 30.37
CA ALA A 3 51.76 22.36 29.06
C ALA A 3 51.05 20.99 29.14
N ALA A 4 51.38 20.16 30.13
CA ALA A 4 50.77 18.84 30.31
C ALA A 4 49.30 18.94 30.76
N LEU A 5 48.98 19.91 31.62
CA LEU A 5 47.61 20.20 32.06
C LEU A 5 46.74 20.67 30.89
N ILE A 6 47.26 21.58 30.05
CA ILE A 6 46.54 22.08 28.86
C ILE A 6 46.24 20.93 27.89
N ALA A 7 47.15 19.98 27.71
CA ALA A 7 46.94 18.82 26.84
C ALA A 7 45.83 17.89 27.36
N VAL A 8 45.77 17.63 28.67
CA VAL A 8 44.71 16.82 29.28
C VAL A 8 43.34 17.52 29.15
N PHE A 9 43.28 18.83 29.38
CA PHE A 9 42.06 19.61 29.17
C PHE A 9 41.62 19.61 27.70
N GLY A 10 42.53 19.76 26.75
CA GLY A 10 42.22 19.69 25.32
C GLY A 10 41.65 18.32 24.91
N THR A 11 42.17 17.24 25.49
CA THR A 11 41.71 15.87 25.21
C THR A 11 40.34 15.58 25.83
N LEU A 12 40.11 16.02 27.07
CA LEU A 12 38.81 15.91 27.75
C LEU A 12 37.74 16.75 27.06
N LEU A 13 38.08 17.97 26.63
CA LEU A 13 37.17 18.83 25.90
C LEU A 13 36.83 18.22 24.52
N GLY A 14 37.85 17.70 23.83
CA GLY A 14 37.68 17.00 22.55
C GLY A 14 36.81 15.75 22.65
N SER A 15 36.96 14.94 23.70
CA SER A 15 36.15 13.73 23.91
C SER A 15 34.69 14.08 24.26
N MET A 16 34.46 15.10 25.08
CA MET A 16 33.11 15.56 25.45
C MET A 16 32.36 16.15 24.24
N VAL A 17 33.04 16.97 23.44
CA VAL A 17 32.49 17.53 22.19
C VAL A 17 32.16 16.40 21.20
N THR A 18 33.07 15.46 21.00
CA THR A 18 32.87 14.33 20.08
C THR A 18 31.68 13.46 20.52
N HIS A 19 31.57 13.14 21.80
CA HIS A 19 30.47 12.33 22.33
C HIS A 19 29.11 13.01 22.14
N TYR A 20 29.03 14.33 22.32
CA TYR A 20 27.81 15.10 22.08
C TYR A 20 27.39 15.11 20.61
N PHE A 21 28.34 15.30 19.69
CA PHE A 21 28.08 15.22 18.24
C PHE A 21 27.70 13.80 17.81
N GLN A 22 28.32 12.76 18.38
CA GLN A 22 27.98 11.35 18.14
C GLN A 22 26.56 11.02 18.62
N GLY A 23 26.14 11.51 19.78
CA GLY A 23 24.79 11.33 20.29
C GLY A 23 23.73 11.95 19.36
N ARG A 24 23.97 13.19 18.90
CA ARG A 24 23.05 13.85 17.95
C ARG A 24 23.04 13.21 16.57
N ALA A 25 24.20 12.77 16.07
CA ALA A 25 24.28 12.04 14.81
C ALA A 25 23.51 10.71 14.88
N THR A 26 23.58 10.01 16.02
CA THR A 26 22.85 8.75 16.26
C THR A 26 21.34 8.95 16.33
N VAL A 27 20.87 10.01 16.99
CA VAL A 27 19.41 10.31 17.04
C VAL A 27 18.91 10.68 15.64
N ARG A 28 19.63 11.55 14.92
CA ARG A 28 19.25 11.96 13.56
C ARG A 28 19.28 10.79 12.58
N SER A 29 20.25 9.89 12.68
CA SER A 29 20.30 8.69 11.84
C SER A 29 19.16 7.72 12.16
N ALA A 30 18.79 7.57 13.43
CA ALA A 30 17.65 6.74 13.84
C ALA A 30 16.31 7.31 13.34
N GLU A 31 16.12 8.63 13.38
CA GLU A 31 14.93 9.29 12.83
C GLU A 31 14.82 9.11 11.31
N LEU A 32 15.92 9.33 10.58
CA LEU A 32 15.97 9.10 9.13
C LEU A 32 15.71 7.64 8.77
N ALA A 33 16.28 6.70 9.52
CA ALA A 33 16.05 5.27 9.32
C ALA A 33 14.58 4.88 9.54
N ARG A 34 13.92 5.42 10.59
CA ARG A 34 12.49 5.18 10.83
C ARG A 34 11.61 5.77 9.75
N ALA A 35 11.92 6.98 9.28
CA ALA A 35 11.18 7.62 8.19
C ALA A 35 11.29 6.81 6.89
N GLU A 36 12.50 6.35 6.55
CA GLU A 36 12.74 5.50 5.39
C GLU A 36 12.04 4.14 5.50
N GLN A 37 12.07 3.52 6.68
CA GLN A 37 11.37 2.26 6.94
C GLN A 37 9.86 2.40 6.72
N LEU A 38 9.25 3.46 7.26
CA LEU A 38 7.82 3.72 7.07
C LEU A 38 7.49 4.00 5.60
N ARG A 39 8.36 4.75 4.89
CA ARG A 39 8.21 5.02 3.46
C ARG A 39 8.20 3.72 2.64
N GLN A 40 9.14 2.81 2.92
CA GLN A 40 9.21 1.51 2.25
C GLN A 40 8.00 0.63 2.58
N GLU A 41 7.54 0.62 3.84
CA GLU A 41 6.36 -0.14 4.25
C GLU A 41 5.08 0.36 3.55
N ARG A 42 4.94 1.69 3.39
CA ARG A 42 3.85 2.30 2.60
C ARG A 42 3.92 1.89 1.14
N ILE A 43 5.07 2.01 0.48
CA ILE A 43 5.25 1.60 -0.93
C ILE A 43 4.89 0.14 -1.12
N SER A 44 5.41 -0.74 -0.26
CA SER A 44 5.13 -2.17 -0.29
C SER A 44 3.62 -2.46 -0.11
N SER A 45 2.99 -1.84 0.89
CA SER A 45 1.57 -2.06 1.18
C SER A 45 0.65 -1.53 0.06
N TYR A 46 0.92 -0.33 -0.45
CA TYR A 46 0.10 0.31 -1.48
C TYR A 46 0.24 -0.40 -2.83
N SER A 47 1.46 -0.78 -3.21
CA SER A 47 1.69 -1.54 -4.45
C SER A 47 1.09 -2.96 -4.37
N ALA A 48 1.24 -3.65 -3.25
CA ALA A 48 0.61 -4.96 -3.03
C ALA A 48 -0.91 -4.89 -3.11
N PHE A 49 -1.53 -3.85 -2.55
CA PHE A 49 -2.97 -3.63 -2.67
C PHE A 49 -3.40 -3.35 -4.10
N ALA A 50 -2.70 -2.46 -4.81
CA ALA A 50 -3.01 -2.17 -6.21
C ALA A 50 -2.91 -3.42 -7.10
N GLY A 51 -1.88 -4.25 -6.90
CA GLY A 51 -1.72 -5.53 -7.59
C GLY A 51 -2.85 -6.52 -7.28
N ALA A 52 -3.13 -6.75 -5.99
CA ALA A 52 -4.21 -7.65 -5.58
C ALA A 52 -5.58 -7.20 -6.10
N LEU A 53 -5.83 -5.88 -6.16
CA LEU A 53 -7.08 -5.35 -6.70
C LEU A 53 -7.17 -5.51 -8.23
N HIS A 54 -6.05 -5.40 -8.94
CA HIS A 54 -6.00 -5.69 -10.37
C HIS A 54 -6.38 -7.16 -10.65
N ASP A 55 -5.79 -8.10 -9.91
CA ASP A 55 -6.08 -9.52 -10.02
C ASP A 55 -7.53 -9.84 -9.64
N TYR A 56 -8.03 -9.19 -8.59
CA TYR A 56 -9.43 -9.31 -8.20
C TYR A 56 -10.37 -8.82 -9.30
N ARG A 57 -10.12 -7.65 -9.87
CA ARG A 57 -10.91 -7.13 -11.00
C ARG A 57 -10.89 -8.07 -12.21
N ARG A 58 -9.73 -8.65 -12.52
CA ARG A 58 -9.59 -9.65 -13.60
C ARG A 58 -10.48 -10.86 -13.32
N SER A 59 -10.43 -11.42 -12.10
CA SER A 59 -11.24 -12.58 -11.72
C SER A 59 -12.75 -12.29 -11.72
N GLN A 60 -13.15 -11.05 -11.38
CA GLN A 60 -14.54 -10.62 -11.42
C GLN A 60 -15.08 -10.50 -12.85
N ASN A 61 -14.27 -10.00 -13.79
CA ASN A 61 -14.61 -10.00 -15.21
C ASN A 61 -14.72 -11.43 -15.75
N ASP A 62 -13.75 -12.30 -15.48
CA ASP A 62 -13.81 -13.71 -15.92
C ASP A 62 -15.04 -14.43 -15.36
N ARG A 63 -15.39 -14.19 -14.09
CA ARG A 63 -16.63 -14.70 -13.48
C ARG A 63 -17.88 -14.19 -14.22
N TRP A 64 -17.93 -12.90 -14.56
CA TRP A 64 -19.06 -12.32 -15.29
C TRP A 64 -19.20 -12.95 -16.68
N PHE A 65 -18.11 -13.02 -17.44
CA PHE A 65 -18.11 -13.61 -18.78
C PHE A 65 -18.61 -15.05 -18.78
N ARG A 66 -18.10 -15.89 -17.87
CA ARG A 66 -18.52 -17.30 -17.80
C ARG A 66 -19.96 -17.47 -17.32
N ALA A 67 -20.46 -16.58 -16.47
CA ALA A 67 -21.86 -16.62 -16.07
C ALA A 67 -22.81 -16.25 -17.23
N HIS A 68 -22.40 -15.29 -18.07
CA HIS A 68 -23.22 -14.77 -19.17
C HIS A 68 -23.09 -15.54 -20.49
N GLU A 69 -21.90 -16.04 -20.84
CA GLU A 69 -21.63 -16.71 -22.12
C GLU A 69 -21.72 -18.24 -22.04
N ASP A 70 -21.12 -18.84 -21.00
CA ASP A 70 -21.02 -20.31 -20.89
C ASP A 70 -22.22 -20.95 -20.17
N GLY A 71 -22.98 -20.15 -19.41
CA GLY A 71 -24.04 -20.62 -18.52
C GLY A 71 -23.50 -21.42 -17.31
N PRO A 72 -24.39 -22.02 -16.50
CA PRO A 72 -23.96 -22.80 -15.33
C PRO A 72 -23.18 -24.05 -15.77
N GLY A 73 -21.93 -24.16 -15.30
CA GLY A 73 -21.03 -25.28 -15.60
C GLY A 73 -19.74 -25.24 -14.78
N THR A 74 -18.91 -26.27 -14.91
CA THR A 74 -17.67 -26.44 -14.12
C THR A 74 -16.70 -25.27 -14.26
N GLN A 75 -16.64 -24.65 -15.44
CA GLN A 75 -15.80 -23.47 -15.68
C GLN A 75 -16.34 -22.22 -14.96
N ALA A 76 -17.67 -22.02 -14.93
CA ALA A 76 -18.28 -20.91 -14.18
C ALA A 76 -18.06 -21.07 -12.67
N GLU A 77 -18.10 -22.30 -12.15
CA GLU A 77 -17.77 -22.60 -10.75
C GLU A 77 -16.30 -22.33 -10.41
N ALA A 78 -15.38 -22.77 -11.29
CA ALA A 78 -13.94 -22.52 -11.10
C ALA A 78 -13.63 -21.02 -11.04
N SER A 79 -14.22 -20.22 -11.93
CA SER A 79 -14.03 -18.77 -11.93
C SER A 79 -14.68 -18.06 -10.75
N ARG A 80 -15.80 -18.60 -10.25
CA ARG A 80 -16.39 -18.12 -8.99
C ARG A 80 -15.43 -18.36 -7.82
N PHE A 81 -14.84 -19.54 -7.73
CA PHE A 81 -13.86 -19.85 -6.68
C PHE A 81 -12.60 -18.98 -6.78
N ALA A 82 -12.02 -18.84 -7.98
CA ALA A 82 -10.89 -17.96 -8.23
C ALA A 82 -11.20 -16.50 -7.82
N SER A 83 -12.44 -16.03 -8.06
CA SER A 83 -12.87 -14.71 -7.63
C SER A 83 -12.92 -14.54 -6.11
N TYR A 84 -13.21 -15.60 -5.36
CA TYR A 84 -13.17 -15.58 -3.91
C TYR A 84 -11.74 -15.54 -3.38
N GLU A 85 -10.83 -16.33 -3.93
CA GLU A 85 -9.41 -16.28 -3.56
C GLU A 85 -8.82 -14.90 -3.79
N ALA A 86 -9.09 -14.32 -4.97
CA ALA A 86 -8.63 -12.98 -5.30
C ALA A 86 -9.27 -11.90 -4.40
N ARG A 87 -10.56 -12.05 -4.03
CA ARG A 87 -11.22 -11.18 -3.04
C ARG A 87 -10.51 -11.23 -1.69
N MET A 88 -10.18 -12.42 -1.20
CA MET A 88 -9.50 -12.60 0.08
C MET A 88 -8.11 -11.97 0.07
N SER A 89 -7.36 -12.15 -1.02
CA SER A 89 -6.06 -11.50 -1.21
C SER A 89 -6.17 -9.97 -1.21
N ALA A 90 -7.10 -9.41 -2.00
CA ALA A 90 -7.35 -7.98 -2.06
C ALA A 90 -7.79 -7.40 -0.70
N ARG A 91 -8.64 -8.13 0.05
CA ARG A 91 -9.08 -7.71 1.39
C ARG A 91 -7.94 -7.72 2.40
N ALA A 92 -7.09 -8.75 2.37
CA ALA A 92 -5.91 -8.82 3.24
C ALA A 92 -4.94 -7.65 2.95
N ALA A 93 -4.75 -7.30 1.67
CA ALA A 93 -3.94 -6.14 1.29
C ALA A 93 -4.59 -4.81 1.73
N LEU A 94 -5.92 -4.67 1.59
CA LEU A 94 -6.65 -3.49 2.08
C LEU A 94 -6.47 -3.27 3.59
N VAL A 95 -6.54 -4.34 4.39
CA VAL A 95 -6.30 -4.27 5.84
C VAL A 95 -4.88 -3.73 6.12
N ARG A 96 -3.87 -4.17 5.38
CA ARG A 96 -2.50 -3.64 5.52
C ARG A 96 -2.43 -2.14 5.19
N VAL A 97 -3.11 -1.69 4.13
CA VAL A 97 -3.21 -0.26 3.81
C VAL A 97 -3.84 0.52 4.96
N GLN A 98 -4.91 0.00 5.57
CA GLN A 98 -5.60 0.64 6.69
C GLN A 98 -4.73 0.74 7.96
N LEU A 99 -3.83 -0.22 8.18
CA LEU A 99 -2.89 -0.23 9.31
C LEU A 99 -1.74 0.77 9.13
N VAL A 100 -1.19 0.86 7.92
CA VAL A 100 0.01 1.68 7.64
C VAL A 100 -0.35 3.13 7.27
N CYS A 101 -1.54 3.37 6.72
CA CYS A 101 -2.01 4.69 6.33
C CYS A 101 -2.70 5.40 7.50
N ALA A 102 -2.27 6.61 7.86
CA ALA A 102 -2.96 7.45 8.85
C ALA A 102 -4.08 8.32 8.24
N ASP A 103 -4.03 8.59 6.94
CA ASP A 103 -4.93 9.51 6.24
C ASP A 103 -6.32 8.89 6.00
N PRO A 104 -7.40 9.43 6.62
CA PRO A 104 -8.76 8.93 6.43
C PRO A 104 -9.23 8.99 4.97
N GLN A 105 -8.83 10.01 4.20
CA GLN A 105 -9.23 10.15 2.81
C GLN A 105 -8.58 9.05 1.95
N LEU A 106 -7.31 8.75 2.17
CA LEU A 106 -6.63 7.68 1.44
C LEU A 106 -7.22 6.31 1.76
N ARG A 107 -7.58 6.05 3.03
CA ARG A 107 -8.30 4.83 3.42
C ARG A 107 -9.66 4.71 2.74
N HIS A 108 -10.41 5.81 2.66
CA HIS A 108 -11.70 5.84 1.98
C HIS A 108 -11.55 5.52 0.48
N LEU A 109 -10.56 6.12 -0.19
CA LEU A 109 -10.29 5.83 -1.61
C LEU A 109 -9.91 4.35 -1.84
N ALA A 110 -9.13 3.77 -0.92
CA ALA A 110 -8.79 2.34 -0.98
C ALA A 110 -10.04 1.45 -0.83
N ASP A 111 -10.91 1.78 0.12
CA ASP A 111 -12.17 1.07 0.37
C ASP A 111 -13.13 1.19 -0.83
N GLU A 112 -13.28 2.39 -1.38
CA GLU A 112 -14.10 2.63 -2.57
C GLU A 112 -13.59 1.83 -3.78
N ALA A 113 -12.28 1.75 -3.98
CA ALA A 113 -11.69 0.95 -5.04
C ALA A 113 -11.95 -0.55 -4.86
N PHE A 114 -11.89 -1.04 -3.61
CA PHE A 114 -12.24 -2.41 -3.26
C PHE A 114 -13.72 -2.70 -3.54
N GLU A 115 -14.64 -1.88 -3.03
CA GLU A 115 -16.08 -2.10 -3.16
C GLU A 115 -16.57 -1.94 -4.61
N CYS A 116 -16.02 -0.99 -5.38
CA CYS A 116 -16.28 -0.91 -6.82
C CYS A 116 -15.95 -2.24 -7.52
N THR A 117 -14.81 -2.85 -7.17
CA THR A 117 -14.37 -4.12 -7.77
C THR A 117 -15.26 -5.29 -7.32
N ASN A 118 -15.71 -5.28 -6.06
CA ASN A 118 -16.57 -6.31 -5.49
C ASN A 118 -17.92 -6.44 -6.21
N CYS A 119 -18.51 -5.31 -6.64
CA CYS A 119 -19.78 -5.25 -7.36
C CYS A 119 -19.67 -5.45 -8.89
N LEU A 120 -18.49 -5.75 -9.43
CA LEU A 120 -18.29 -5.82 -10.90
C LEU A 120 -19.05 -6.98 -11.55
N HIS A 121 -19.06 -8.16 -10.91
CA HIS A 121 -19.78 -9.34 -11.43
C HIS A 121 -21.31 -9.20 -11.44
N GLU A 122 -21.86 -8.17 -10.81
CA GLU A 122 -23.31 -7.90 -10.76
C GLU A 122 -23.79 -7.10 -11.99
N ALA A 123 -22.91 -6.85 -12.97
CA ALA A 123 -23.29 -6.17 -14.20
C ALA A 123 -24.39 -6.93 -14.95
N ALA A 124 -25.44 -6.22 -15.36
CA ALA A 124 -26.56 -6.82 -16.05
C ALA A 124 -26.21 -7.21 -17.51
N ASP A 125 -25.42 -6.37 -18.16
CA ASP A 125 -25.01 -6.50 -19.56
C ASP A 125 -23.58 -5.99 -19.76
N GLU A 126 -23.07 -6.13 -20.98
CA GLU A 126 -21.72 -5.73 -21.35
C GLU A 126 -21.48 -4.21 -21.19
N THR A 127 -22.49 -3.38 -21.45
CA THR A 127 -22.38 -1.93 -21.31
C THR A 127 -22.25 -1.54 -19.83
N ASP A 128 -23.03 -2.17 -18.95
CA ASP A 128 -22.92 -1.99 -17.50
C ASP A 128 -21.58 -2.50 -16.97
N ARG A 129 -21.11 -3.66 -17.46
CA ARG A 129 -19.79 -4.21 -17.11
C ARG A 129 -18.69 -3.23 -17.45
N ASP A 130 -18.68 -2.69 -18.66
CA ASP A 130 -17.65 -1.74 -19.10
C ASP A 130 -17.68 -0.45 -18.29
N ARG A 131 -18.87 0.07 -18.00
CA ARG A 131 -19.05 1.23 -17.12
C ARG A 131 -18.50 0.95 -15.72
N ARG A 132 -18.84 -0.18 -15.10
CA ARG A 132 -18.33 -0.57 -13.77
C ARG A 132 -16.83 -0.81 -13.79
N SER A 133 -16.30 -1.47 -14.81
CA SER A 133 -14.87 -1.71 -15.00
C SER A 133 -14.10 -0.40 -15.09
N GLN A 134 -14.63 0.58 -15.83
CA GLN A 134 -14.05 1.92 -15.92
C GLN A 134 -14.08 2.66 -14.59
N ARG A 135 -15.20 2.57 -13.84
CA ARG A 135 -15.30 3.15 -12.48
C ARG A 135 -14.27 2.53 -11.53
N CYS A 136 -14.07 1.20 -11.57
CA CYS A 136 -13.05 0.53 -10.76
C CYS A 136 -11.64 1.03 -11.08
N LYS A 137 -11.33 1.21 -12.38
CA LYS A 137 -10.03 1.77 -12.82
C LYS A 137 -9.85 3.20 -12.29
N GLN A 138 -10.89 4.03 -12.37
CA GLN A 138 -10.85 5.41 -11.87
C GLN A 138 -10.66 5.45 -10.35
N ALA A 139 -11.38 4.61 -9.59
CA ALA A 139 -11.24 4.53 -8.14
C ALA A 139 -9.82 4.10 -7.72
N LEU A 140 -9.25 3.07 -8.36
CA LEU A 140 -7.87 2.66 -8.11
C LEU A 140 -6.87 3.76 -8.47
N ASN A 141 -7.06 4.45 -9.60
CA ASN A 141 -6.19 5.56 -10.00
C ASN A 141 -6.28 6.74 -9.02
N ALA A 142 -7.47 7.04 -8.49
CA ALA A 142 -7.65 8.08 -7.47
C ALA A 142 -6.91 7.71 -6.17
N PHE A 143 -6.99 6.45 -5.74
CA PHE A 143 -6.19 5.95 -4.61
C PHE A 143 -4.69 6.10 -4.89
N VAL A 144 -4.18 5.65 -6.03
CA VAL A 144 -2.74 5.73 -6.37
C VAL A 144 -2.27 7.19 -6.44
N ALA A 145 -3.06 8.08 -7.04
CA ALA A 145 -2.74 9.49 -7.15
C ALA A 145 -2.69 10.17 -5.77
N ALA A 146 -3.58 9.81 -4.85
CA ALA A 146 -3.57 10.30 -3.48
C ALA A 146 -2.44 9.66 -2.64
N ALA A 147 -2.06 8.41 -2.92
CA ALA A 147 -1.00 7.70 -2.22
C ALA A 147 0.40 8.20 -2.59
N ALA A 148 0.64 8.56 -3.86
CA ALA A 148 1.97 8.89 -4.37
C ALA A 148 2.68 10.02 -3.57
N PRO A 149 2.02 11.15 -3.22
CA PRO A 149 2.64 12.18 -2.39
C PRO A 149 3.06 11.72 -0.98
N THR A 150 2.48 10.63 -0.46
CA THR A 150 2.71 10.15 0.92
C THR A 150 3.89 9.20 1.07
N VAL A 151 4.52 8.83 -0.06
CA VAL A 151 5.66 7.91 -0.15
C VAL A 151 6.94 8.57 -0.69
N HIS A 152 6.91 9.90 -0.86
CA HIS A 152 8.04 10.75 -1.20
C HIS A 152 8.71 11.31 0.06
#